data_AF-M3FSV3-F1
#
_entry.id   AF-M3FSV3-F1
#
_cell.length_a   1.000
_cell.length_b   1.000
_cell.length_c   1.000
_cell.angle_alpha   90.00
_cell.angle_beta   90.00
_cell.angle_gamma   90.00
#
_symmetry.space_group_name_H-M   'P 1'
#
loop_
_entity.id
_entity.type
_entity.pdbx_description
1 polymer ?
#
loop_
_entity_poly.entity_id
_entity_poly.type
_entity_poly.pdbx_seq_one_letter_code
_entity_poly.pdbx_strand_id
1 'polypeptide(L)'
;MLVFMGTAVLCAVLAVVTFVLWPDEGRVALLLGSALFLFGSFGVTMVANVPRNETLAKLDAGTAEAATYWREYVSRWTTWNTVRAVASAAAALSYLLALA
;
A
#
# COMPACT_ATOMS: atom_id res chain seq x y z
N MET A 1 -8.81 -4.09 9.47
CA MET A 1 -8.81 -4.69 8.12
C MET A 1 -9.83 -4.08 7.18
N LEU A 2 -11.05 -3.77 7.65
CA LEU A 2 -12.11 -3.18 6.82
C LEU A 2 -11.67 -1.95 6.01
N VAL A 3 -11.05 -0.95 6.65
CA VAL A 3 -10.59 0.26 5.93
C VAL A 3 -9.52 -0.08 4.90
N PHE A 4 -8.53 -0.90 5.24
CA PHE A 4 -7.43 -1.22 4.32
C PHE A 4 -7.91 -2.02 3.10
N MET A 5 -8.65 -3.11 3.32
CA MET A 5 -9.16 -3.97 2.24
C MET A 5 -10.30 -3.29 1.48
N GLY A 6 -11.20 -2.61 2.21
CA GLY A 6 -12.31 -1.85 1.63
C GLY A 6 -11.81 -0.74 0.72
N THR A 7 -10.77 0.01 1.12
CA THR A 7 -10.16 1.02 0.25
C THR A 7 -9.48 0.38 -0.97
N ALA A 8 -8.86 -0.80 -0.85
CA ALA A 8 -8.31 -1.50 -2.00
C ALA A 8 -9.39 -1.88 -3.01
N VAL A 9 -10.51 -2.45 -2.53
CA VAL A 9 -11.67 -2.77 -3.37
C VAL A 9 -12.25 -1.51 -4.00
N LEU A 10 -12.42 -0.43 -3.22
CA LEU A 10 -12.92 0.84 -3.72
C LEU A 10 -12.03 1.42 -4.83
N CYS A 11 -10.71 1.39 -4.66
CA CYS A 11 -9.76 1.83 -5.69
C CYS A 11 -9.87 0.98 -6.97
N ALA A 12 -10.05 -0.34 -6.84
CA ALA A 12 -10.25 -1.20 -8.01
C ALA A 12 -11.57 -0.87 -8.73
N VAL A 13 -12.66 -0.66 -8.00
CA VAL A 13 -13.96 -0.24 -8.56
C VAL A 13 -13.82 1.11 -9.25
N LEU A 14 -13.20 2.10 -8.60
CA LEU A 14 -13.01 3.43 -9.18
C LEU A 14 -12.16 3.38 -10.45
N ALA A 15 -11.10 2.58 -10.48
CA ALA A 15 -10.31 2.38 -11.69
C ALA A 15 -11.18 1.82 -12.83
N VAL A 16 -11.92 0.73 -12.59
CA VAL A 16 -12.78 0.09 -13.59
C VAL A 16 -13.86 1.05 -14.08
N VAL A 17 -14.58 1.72 -13.17
CA VAL A 17 -15.63 2.69 -13.51
C VAL A 17 -15.06 3.85 -14.32
N THR A 18 -13.89 4.35 -13.95
CA THR A 18 -13.22 5.44 -14.69
C THR A 18 -12.82 5.00 -16.11
N PHE A 19 -12.36 3.76 -16.28
CA PHE A 19 -12.07 3.21 -17.61
C PHE A 19 -13.33 3.03 -18.48
N VAL A 20 -14.45 2.63 -17.87
CA VAL A 20 -15.71 2.38 -18.59
C VAL A 20 -16.45 3.67 -18.95
N LEU A 21 -16.61 4.57 -17.98
CA LEU A 21 -17.35 5.83 -18.17
C LEU A 21 -16.49 6.92 -18.82
N TRP A 22 -15.17 6.84 -18.65
CA TRP A 22 -14.19 7.75 -19.26
C TRP A 22 -14.54 9.24 -19.07
N PRO A 23 -14.71 9.73 -17.83
CA PRO A 23 -15.17 11.10 -17.58
C PRO A 23 -14.20 12.14 -18.14
N ASP A 24 -14.71 13.29 -18.60
CA ASP A 24 -13.87 14.35 -19.18
C ASP A 24 -12.97 15.03 -18.14
N GLU A 25 -13.45 15.14 -16.90
CA GLU A 25 -12.74 15.74 -15.77
C GLU A 25 -12.31 14.67 -14.75
N GLY A 26 -11.24 14.95 -13.99
CA GLY A 26 -10.77 14.09 -12.90
C GLY A 26 -10.20 12.72 -13.29
N ARG A 27 -10.35 12.27 -14.55
CA ARG A 27 -9.96 10.93 -15.03
C ARG A 27 -8.53 10.53 -14.64
N VAL A 28 -7.56 11.39 -14.94
CA VAL A 28 -6.14 11.12 -14.65
C VAL A 28 -5.92 10.97 -13.15
N ALA A 29 -6.53 11.85 -12.36
CA ALA A 29 -6.41 11.87 -10.91
C ALA A 29 -7.08 10.66 -10.25
N LEU A 30 -8.23 10.19 -10.77
CA LEU A 30 -8.90 8.96 -10.33
C LEU A 30 -8.05 7.71 -10.60
N LEU A 31 -7.52 7.58 -11.83
CA LEU A 31 -6.69 6.44 -12.21
C LEU A 31 -5.35 6.43 -11.45
N LEU A 32 -4.72 7.59 -11.31
CA LEU A 32 -3.46 7.73 -10.57
C LEU A 32 -3.66 7.41 -9.09
N GLY A 33 -4.71 7.93 -8.46
CA GLY A 33 -5.04 7.65 -7.06
C GLY A 33 -5.29 6.15 -6.83
N SER A 34 -6.02 5.52 -7.75
CA SER A 34 -6.29 4.08 -7.72
C SER A 34 -5.00 3.26 -7.83
N ALA A 35 -4.13 3.58 -8.81
CA ALA A 35 -2.88 2.89 -9.03
C ALA A 35 -1.91 3.06 -7.84
N LEU A 36 -1.77 4.27 -7.30
CA LEU A 36 -0.91 4.55 -6.16
C LEU A 36 -1.31 3.73 -4.92
N PHE A 37 -2.61 3.63 -4.63
CA PHE A 37 -3.07 2.83 -3.50
C PHE A 37 -2.91 1.33 -3.77
N LEU A 38 -3.35 0.84 -4.93
CA LEU A 38 -3.33 -0.59 -5.26
C LEU A 38 -1.91 -1.16 -5.33
N PHE A 39 -0.99 -0.44 -5.97
CA PHE A 39 0.38 -0.93 -6.15
C PHE A 39 1.32 -0.44 -5.05
N GLY A 40 1.27 0.86 -4.74
CA GLY A 40 2.19 1.50 -3.79
C GLY A 40 1.85 1.28 -2.32
N SER A 41 0.59 0.99 -1.98
CA SER A 41 0.18 0.65 -0.62
C SER A 41 -0.15 -0.84 -0.49
N PHE A 42 -1.25 -1.28 -1.11
CA PHE A 42 -1.74 -2.65 -0.98
C PHE A 42 -0.73 -3.68 -1.53
N GLY A 43 -0.23 -3.48 -2.75
CA GLY A 43 0.78 -4.32 -3.38
C GLY A 43 2.05 -4.44 -2.55
N VAL A 44 2.67 -3.31 -2.17
CA VAL A 44 3.86 -3.28 -1.29
C VAL A 44 3.62 -4.06 0.01
N THR A 45 2.42 -3.96 0.58
CA THR A 45 2.07 -4.74 1.78
C THR A 45 2.21 -6.23 1.55
N MET A 46 1.58 -6.73 0.48
CA MET A 46 1.52 -8.15 0.16
C MET A 46 2.89 -8.72 -0.23
N VAL A 47 3.70 -7.96 -0.98
CA VAL A 47 4.96 -8.46 -1.53
C VAL A 47 6.18 -8.16 -0.65
N ALA A 48 6.11 -7.12 0.19
CA ALA A 48 7.25 -6.68 0.98
C ALA A 48 7.02 -6.81 2.49
N ASN A 49 5.90 -6.32 3.01
CA ASN A 49 5.69 -6.32 4.47
C ASN A 49 5.25 -7.68 4.99
N VAL A 50 4.25 -8.32 4.37
CA VAL A 50 3.70 -9.61 4.83
C VAL A 50 4.78 -10.71 4.89
N PRO A 51 5.59 -10.95 3.84
CA PRO A 51 6.61 -12.01 3.90
C PRO A 51 7.65 -11.76 5.00
N ARG A 52 8.02 -10.50 5.24
CA ARG A 52 8.97 -10.14 6.31
C ARG A 52 8.37 -10.39 7.69
N ASN A 53 7.10 -10.04 7.87
CA ASN A 53 6.37 -10.30 9.12
C ASN A 53 6.27 -11.80 9.38
N GLU A 54 5.97 -12.60 8.36
CA GLU A 54 5.90 -14.06 8.46
C GLU A 54 7.24 -14.69 8.79
N THR A 55 8.34 -14.22 8.19
CA THR A 55 9.69 -14.69 8.55
C THR A 55 10.02 -14.34 9.99
N LEU A 56 9.73 -13.11 10.44
CA LEU A 56 9.95 -12.73 11.84
C LEU A 56 9.14 -13.59 12.80
N ALA A 57 7.88 -13.87 12.47
CA ALA A 57 6.96 -14.65 13.30
C ALA A 57 7.39 -16.12 13.48
N LYS A 58 8.27 -16.64 12.61
CA LYS A 58 8.83 -18.00 12.70
C LYS A 58 10.03 -18.10 13.64
N LEU A 59 10.60 -16.98 14.10
CA LEU A 59 11.77 -16.97 14.97
C LEU A 59 11.36 -16.95 16.43
N ASP A 60 12.03 -17.75 17.24
CA ASP A 60 11.82 -17.77 18.69
C ASP A 60 12.38 -16.51 19.35
N ALA A 61 11.54 -15.84 20.13
CA ALA A 61 11.90 -14.63 20.85
C ALA A 61 13.04 -14.89 21.85
N GLY A 62 13.98 -13.96 21.95
CA GLY A 62 15.12 -14.05 22.88
C GLY A 62 16.31 -14.86 22.37
N THR A 63 16.22 -15.46 21.19
CA THR A 63 17.38 -16.13 20.55
C THR A 63 18.35 -15.13 19.92
N ALA A 64 19.62 -15.51 19.82
CA ALA A 64 20.65 -14.73 19.14
C ALA A 64 20.35 -14.56 17.63
N GLU A 65 19.70 -15.56 17.03
CA GLU A 65 19.22 -15.52 15.65
C GLU A 65 18.14 -14.45 15.46
N ALA A 66 17.10 -14.45 16.30
CA ALA A 66 16.05 -13.44 16.27
C ALA A 66 16.60 -12.02 16.46
N ALA A 67 17.53 -11.83 17.40
CA ALA A 67 18.20 -10.55 17.61
C ALA A 67 18.99 -10.08 16.38
N THR A 68 19.58 -11.01 15.63
CA THR A 68 20.34 -10.70 14.43
C THR A 68 19.42 -10.33 13.26
N TYR A 69 18.39 -11.15 13.01
CA TYR A 69 17.41 -10.89 11.97
C TYR A 69 16.62 -9.59 12.23
N TRP A 70 16.31 -9.28 13.49
CA TRP A 70 15.57 -8.07 13.87
C TRP A 70 16.20 -6.79 13.33
N ARG A 71 17.54 -6.66 13.36
CA ARG A 71 18.25 -5.47 12.87
C ARG A 71 18.03 -5.25 11.37
N GLU A 72 18.04 -6.32 10.58
CA GLU A 72 17.74 -6.24 9.16
C GLU A 72 16.24 -6.00 8.92
N TYR A 73 15.39 -6.74 9.65
CA TYR A 73 13.95 -6.63 9.57
C TYR A 73 13.50 -5.19 9.81
N VAL A 74 13.90 -4.55 10.91
CA VAL A 74 13.42 -3.21 11.27
C VAL A 74 13.83 -2.17 10.24
N SER A 75 15.05 -2.25 9.71
CA SER A 75 15.53 -1.35 8.66
C SER A 75 14.70 -1.49 7.38
N ARG A 76 14.63 -2.72 6.83
CA ARG A 76 13.95 -2.97 5.55
C ARG A 76 12.44 -2.76 5.67
N TRP A 77 11.85 -3.19 6.79
CA TRP A 77 10.43 -3.01 7.05
C TRP A 77 10.07 -1.53 7.15
N THR A 78 10.89 -0.72 7.84
CA THR A 78 10.66 0.73 7.95
C THR A 78 10.71 1.40 6.58
N THR A 79 11.69 1.06 5.73
CA THR A 79 11.77 1.59 4.36
C THR A 79 10.49 1.30 3.56
N TRP A 80 10.04 0.04 3.54
CA TRP A 80 8.83 -0.34 2.81
C TRP A 80 7.56 0.26 3.43
N ASN A 81 7.53 0.42 4.74
CA ASN A 81 6.41 1.09 5.42
C ASN A 81 6.36 2.59 5.08
N THR A 82 7.50 3.26 4.93
CA THR A 82 7.57 4.64 4.45
C THR A 82 7.06 4.75 3.01
N VAL A 83 7.43 3.81 2.12
CA VAL A 83 6.89 3.75 0.75
C VAL A 83 5.37 3.63 0.76
N ARG A 84 4.81 2.71 1.58
CA ARG A 84 3.36 2.58 1.77
C ARG A 84 2.71 3.89 2.23
N ALA A 85 3.33 4.59 3.19
CA ALA A 85 2.79 5.83 3.74
C ALA A 85 2.74 6.94 2.68
N VAL A 86 3.85 7.13 1.95
CA VAL A 86 3.94 8.13 0.87
C VAL A 86 2.96 7.81 -0.26
N ALA A 87 2.87 6.54 -0.68
CA ALA A 87 1.93 6.12 -1.72
C ALA A 87 0.47 6.33 -1.29
N SER A 88 0.14 6.04 -0.04
CA SER A 88 -1.21 6.26 0.50
C SER A 88 -1.56 7.76 0.57
N ALA A 89 -0.62 8.61 0.98
CA ALA A 89 -0.80 10.06 1.01
C ALA A 89 -0.96 10.64 -0.40
N ALA A 90 -0.12 10.21 -1.35
CA ALA A 90 -0.22 10.62 -2.75
C ALA A 90 -1.54 10.16 -3.39
N ALA A 91 -2.01 8.94 -3.08
CA ALA A 91 -3.32 8.47 -3.52
C ALA A 91 -4.46 9.35 -3.00
N ALA A 92 -4.43 9.69 -1.70
CA ALA A 92 -5.42 10.58 -1.10
C ALA A 92 -5.43 11.97 -1.75
N LEU A 93 -4.27 12.58 -1.96
CA LEU A 93 -4.15 13.86 -2.66
C LEU A 93 -4.68 13.77 -4.10
N SER A 94 -4.36 12.70 -4.82
CA SER A 94 -4.87 12.47 -6.18
C SER A 94 -6.40 12.42 -6.20
N TYR A 95 -7.03 11.73 -5.24
CA TYR A 95 -8.49 11.72 -5.16
C TYR A 95 -9.09 13.07 -4.78
N LEU A 96 -8.43 13.87 -3.94
CA LEU A 96 -8.88 15.24 -3.64
C LEU A 96 -8.82 16.12 -4.88
N LEU A 97 -7.76 16.00 -5.70
CA LEU A 97 -7.63 16.73 -6.96
C LEU A 97 -8.67 16.30 -8.01
N ALA A 98 -9.19 15.09 -7.93
CA ALA A 98 -10.28 14.64 -8.81
C ALA A 98 -11.63 15.31 -8.48
N LEU A 99 -11.74 15.99 -7.33
CA LEU A 99 -12.94 16.70 -6.89
C LEU A 99 -12.85 18.22 -7.09
N ALA A 100 -11.69 18.73 -7.51
CA ALA A 100 -11.42 20.15 -7.72
C ALA A 100 -11.72 20.54 -9.17
#